data_AF-R5MAG2-F1
#
_entry.id   AF-R5MAG2-F1
#
_cell.length_a   1.000
_cell.length_b   1.000
_cell.length_c   1.000
_cell.angle_alpha   90.00
_cell.angle_beta   90.00
_cell.angle_gamma   90.00
#
_symmetry.space_group_name_H-M   'P 1'
#
loop_
_entity.id
_entity.type
_entity.pdbx_description
1 polymer ?
#
loop_
_entity_poly.entity_id
_entity_poly.type
_entity_poly.pdbx_seq_one_letter_code
_entity_poly.pdbx_strand_id
1 'polypeptide(L)' 'MSLLTKREKEIFTLLLKTKTTKEIASILRISEKTVRNHISNVIQKLGVTSRSSAIIELLKTKDLTL' A
#
# COMPACT_ATOMS: atom_id res chain seq x y z
N MET A 1 6.79 -11.55 12.19
CA MET A 1 6.19 -10.20 12.38
C MET A 1 5.92 -9.62 11.01
N SER A 2 4.67 -9.28 10.71
CA SER A 2 4.29 -8.59 9.46
C SER A 2 4.61 -7.11 9.62
N LEU A 3 5.45 -6.54 8.75
CA LEU A 3 5.82 -5.12 8.79
C LEU A 3 4.61 -4.20 8.51
N LEU A 4 3.62 -4.72 7.79
CA LEU A 4 2.39 -4.03 7.43
C LEU A 4 1.21 -4.46 8.29
N THR A 5 0.29 -3.53 8.53
CA THR A 5 -1.05 -3.85 9.00
C THR A 5 -1.86 -4.53 7.88
N LYS A 6 -2.95 -5.22 8.25
CA LYS A 6 -3.88 -5.84 7.30
C LYS A 6 -4.36 -4.83 6.24
N ARG A 7 -4.71 -3.61 6.67
CA ARG A 7 -5.24 -2.58 5.78
C ARG A 7 -4.20 -2.04 4.80
N GLU A 8 -2.97 -1.84 5.28
CA GLU A 8 -1.85 -1.42 4.42
C GLU A 8 -1.55 -2.49 3.38
N LYS A 9 -1.59 -3.78 3.76
CA LYS A 9 -1.41 -4.90 2.82
C LYS A 9 -2.52 -4.93 1.76
N GLU A 10 -3.79 -4.81 2.16
CA GLU A 10 -4.92 -4.73 1.22
C GLU A 10 -4.74 -3.60 0.19
N ILE A 11 -4.35 -2.41 0.65
CA ILE A 11 -4.13 -1.26 -0.22
C ILE A 11 -2.99 -1.53 -1.21
N PHE A 12 -1.83 -2.03 -0.74
CA PHE A 12 -0.70 -2.30 -1.62
C PHE A 12 -0.95 -3.47 -2.59
N THR A 13 -1.73 -4.48 -2.20
CA THR A 13 -2.20 -5.53 -3.12
C THR A 13 -3.05 -4.94 -4.25
N LEU A 14 -3.94 -3.99 -3.95
CA LEU A 14 -4.73 -3.32 -4.99
C LEU A 14 -3.88 -2.39 -5.86
N LEU A 15 -2.83 -1.78 -5.30
CA LEU A 15 -1.87 -1.01 -6.08
C LEU A 15 -1.10 -1.87 -7.09
N LEU A 16 -0.70 -3.08 -6.71
CA LEU A 16 -0.10 -4.04 -7.63
C LEU A 16 -1.05 -4.42 -8.78
N LYS A 17 -2.36 -4.45 -8.50
CA LYS A 17 -3.42 -4.63 -9.51
C LYS A 17 -3.77 -3.35 -10.28
N THR A 18 -2.84 -2.40 -10.33
CA THR A 18 -2.92 -1.12 -11.05
C THR A 18 -4.16 -0.29 -10.71
N LYS A 19 -4.69 -0.41 -9.49
CA LYS A 19 -5.85 0.38 -9.05
C LYS A 19 -5.45 1.77 -8.61
N THR A 20 -6.24 2.76 -9.02
CA THR A 20 -6.11 4.15 -8.58
C THR A 20 -6.55 4.33 -7.12
N THR A 21 -6.13 5.41 -6.45
CA THR A 21 -6.58 5.70 -5.07
C THR A 21 -8.10 5.82 -4.95
N LYS A 22 -8.75 6.30 -6.01
CA LYS A 22 -10.22 6.40 -6.13
C LYS A 22 -10.88 5.04 -6.21
N GLU A 23 -10.38 4.14 -7.06
CA GLU A 23 -10.90 2.76 -7.12
C GLU A 23 -10.67 2.01 -5.81
N ILE A 24 -9.49 2.15 -5.21
CA ILE A 24 -9.17 1.52 -3.92
C ILE A 24 -10.10 2.02 -2.83
N ALA A 25 -10.31 3.34 -2.75
CA ALA A 25 -11.24 3.97 -1.82
C ALA A 25 -12.66 3.39 -1.97
N SER A 26 -13.14 3.23 -3.21
CA SER A 26 -14.43 2.62 -3.52
C SER A 26 -14.51 1.16 -3.09
N ILE A 27 -13.55 0.32 -3.50
CA ILE A 27 -13.48 -1.12 -3.18
C ILE A 27 -13.47 -1.34 -1.67
N LEU A 28 -12.68 -0.53 -0.96
CA LEU A 28 -12.42 -0.68 0.45
C LEU A 28 -13.38 0.14 1.33
N ARG A 29 -14.35 0.86 0.74
CA ARG A 29 -15.34 1.71 1.41
C ARG A 29 -14.73 2.72 2.40
N ILE A 30 -13.68 3.42 1.98
CA ILE A 30 -13.01 4.49 2.73
C ILE A 30 -12.76 5.71 1.83
N SER A 31 -12.38 6.84 2.42
CA SER A 31 -12.03 8.02 1.61
C SER A 31 -10.68 7.84 0.90
N GLU A 32 -10.50 8.51 -0.25
CA GLU A 32 -9.19 8.57 -0.92
C GLU A 32 -8.10 9.16 -0.03
N LYS A 33 -8.46 10.10 0.86
CA LYS A 33 -7.54 10.66 1.86
C LYS A 33 -7.05 9.57 2.81
N THR A 34 -7.94 8.68 3.27
CA THR A 34 -7.58 7.53 4.10
C THR A 34 -6.64 6.58 3.37
N VAL A 35 -6.89 6.29 2.09
CA VAL A 35 -5.98 5.47 1.26
C VAL A 35 -4.59 6.12 1.17
N ARG A 36 -4.52 7.42 0.88
CA ARG A 36 -3.24 8.15 0.83
C ARG A 36 -2.51 8.12 2.16
N ASN A 37 -3.22 8.29 3.28
CA ASN A 37 -2.61 8.22 4.62
C ASN A 37 -1.97 6.86 4.89
N HIS A 38 -2.65 5.75 4.54
CA HIS A 38 -2.05 4.43 4.66
C HIS A 38 -0.81 4.28 3.77
N ILE A 39 -0.84 4.77 2.53
CA ILE A 39 0.33 4.75 1.65
C ILE A 39 1.51 5.54 2.27
N SER A 40 1.25 6.75 2.78
CA SER A 40 2.28 7.56 3.45
C SER A 40 2.87 6.87 4.67
N ASN A 41 2.04 6.23 5.49
CA ASN A 41 2.51 5.48 6.66
C ASN A 41 3.41 4.31 6.26
N VAL A 42 3.08 3.59 5.19
CA VAL A 42 3.92 2.50 4.69
C VAL A 42 5.25 3.01 4.14
N ILE A 43 5.21 4.09 3.36
CA ILE A 43 6.43 4.74 2.85
C ILE A 43 7.36 5.13 4.01
N GLN A 44 6.80 5.71 5.08
CA GLN A 44 7.55 6.08 6.28
C GLN A 44 8.10 4.85 7.02
N LYS A 45 7.29 3.79 7.20
CA LYS A 45 7.72 2.53 7.86
C LYS A 45 8.87 1.84 7.12
N LEU A 46 8.85 1.91 5.79
CA LEU A 46 9.88 1.33 4.93
C LEU A 46 11.12 2.24 4.79
N GLY A 47 11.05 3.50 5.24
CA GLY A 47 12.15 4.46 5.06
C GLY A 47 12.41 4.83 3.60
N VAL A 48 11.41 4.68 2.73
CA VAL A 48 11.54 4.98 1.29
C VAL A 48 10.89 6.32 0.95
N THR A 49 11.11 6.82 -0.27
CA THR A 49 10.67 8.17 -0.68
C THR A 49 9.44 8.18 -1.59
N SER A 50 8.99 7.04 -2.08
CA SER A 50 7.91 6.98 -3.06
C SER A 50 7.07 5.71 -2.92
N ARG A 51 5.85 5.76 -3.47
CA ARG A 51 4.99 4.57 -3.54
C ARG A 51 5.59 3.46 -4.39
N SER A 52 6.34 3.80 -5.44
CA SER A 52 6.94 2.83 -6.36
C SER A 52 8.10 2.10 -5.67
N SER A 53 8.95 2.83 -4.94
CA SER A 53 10.00 2.23 -4.12
C SER A 53 9.42 1.39 -2.98
N ALA A 54 8.31 1.82 -2.37
CA ALA A 54 7.61 1.00 -1.38
C ALA A 54 7.09 -0.32 -1.97
N ILE A 55 6.52 -0.31 -3.18
CA ILE A 55 6.09 -1.53 -3.87
C ILE A 55 7.28 -2.46 -4.12
N ILE A 56 8.39 -1.93 -4.65
CA ILE A 56 9.60 -2.71 -4.93
C ILE A 56 10.13 -3.36 -3.64
N GLU A 57 10.19 -2.59 -2.55
CA GLU A 57 10.70 -3.09 -1.28
C GLU A 57 9.83 -4.22 -0.71
N LEU A 58 8.50 -4.06 -0.75
CA LEU A 58 7.56 -5.07 -0.28
C LEU A 58 7.55 -6.36 -1.12
N LEU A 59 7.93 -6.27 -2.40
CA LEU A 59 8.14 -7.46 -3.24
C LEU A 59 9.44 -8.19 -2.87
N LYS A 60 10.51 -7.46 -2.52
CA LYS A 60 11.77 -8.05 -2.06
C LYS A 60 11.60 -8.76 -0.71
N THR A 61 10.87 -8.14 0.23
CA THR A 61 10.65 -8.71 1.57
C THR A 61 9.65 -9.87 1.59
N LYS A 62 9.06 -10.22 0.43
CA LYS A 62 7.97 -11.22 0.28
C LYS A 62 6.71 -10.91 1.09
N ASP A 63 6.52 -9.65 1.51
CA ASP A 63 5.30 -9.21 2.18
C ASP A 63 4.11 -9.10 1.21
N LEU A 64 4.42 -8.88 -0.07
CA LEU A 64 3.48 -8.93 -1.19
C LEU A 64 3.87 -10.03 -2.18
N THR A 65 2.87 -10.67 -2.75
CA THR A 65 2.99 -11.63 -3.86
C THR A 65 2.23 -11.08 -5.06
N LEU A 66 2.78 -11.25 -6.27
CA LEU A 66 2.02 -11.04 -7.51
C LEU A 66 0.94 -12.12 -7.66
#